data_AF-A0A916AXK2-F1
#
_entry.id   AF-A0A916AXK2-F1
#
_cell.length_a   1.000
_cell.length_b   1.000
_cell.length_c   1.000
_cell.angle_alpha   90.00
_cell.angle_beta   90.00
_cell.angle_gamma   90.00
#
_symmetry.space_group_name_H-M   'P 1'
#
loop_
_entity.id
_entity.type
_entity.pdbx_description
1 polymer ?
#
loop_
_entity_poly.entity_id
_entity_poly.type
_entity_poly.pdbx_seq_one_letter_code
_entity_poly.pdbx_strand_id
1 'polypeptide(L)'
;MRINPKLFDLPKEKQEAIREHFDHELDLASRHCALVHFMNRHIDRPDSYRSVDDPKYREPTPEEITEVIDHLAEVHSLGVVAKQLGLKSKSNPTRTLNRWKSGENEIPYAAWRLLLVLDGRVVQVNRIPDGDGVKSWAKYYENKDN
;
A
#
# COMPACT_ATOMS: atom_id res chain seq x y z
N MET A 1 20.10 10.73 -2.42
CA MET A 1 19.00 11.67 -2.69
C MET A 1 19.44 12.67 -3.74
N ARG A 2 18.80 12.70 -4.92
CA ARG A 2 19.12 13.71 -5.96
C ARG A 2 18.34 14.98 -5.66
N ILE A 3 19.04 16.05 -5.30
CA ILE A 3 18.44 17.37 -5.03
C ILE A 3 18.12 18.03 -6.38
N ASN A 4 16.93 18.64 -6.52
CA ASN A 4 16.60 19.46 -7.69
C ASN A 4 17.00 20.92 -7.40
N PRO A 5 18.12 21.43 -7.94
CA PRO A 5 18.64 22.76 -7.58
C PRO A 5 17.71 23.90 -8.03
N LYS A 6 16.87 23.67 -9.05
CA LYS A 6 15.93 24.68 -9.56
C LYS A 6 14.88 25.12 -8.53
N LEU A 7 14.68 24.34 -7.47
CA LEU A 7 13.74 24.68 -6.39
C LEU A 7 14.24 25.88 -5.57
N PHE A 8 15.56 26.09 -5.49
CA PHE A 8 16.14 27.22 -4.76
C PHE A 8 16.00 28.55 -5.50
N ASP A 9 15.78 28.51 -6.82
CA ASP A 9 15.60 29.69 -7.67
C ASP A 9 14.14 30.21 -7.68
N LEU A 10 13.22 29.51 -7.01
CA LEU A 10 11.81 29.90 -6.95
C LEU A 10 11.61 31.12 -6.03
N PRO A 11 10.55 31.92 -6.24
CA PRO A 11 10.12 32.92 -5.26
C PRO A 11 9.92 32.32 -3.87
N LYS A 12 10.24 33.08 -2.82
CA LYS A 12 10.21 32.61 -1.43
C LYS A 12 8.84 32.02 -1.05
N GLU A 13 7.74 32.66 -1.47
CA GLU A 13 6.38 32.19 -1.17
C GLU A 13 6.12 30.80 -1.77
N LYS A 14 6.67 30.51 -2.95
CA LYS A 14 6.56 29.18 -3.57
C LYS A 14 7.41 28.15 -2.84
N GLN A 15 8.60 28.52 -2.37
CA GLN A 15 9.43 27.61 -1.57
C GLN A 15 8.76 27.27 -0.23
N GLU A 16 8.14 28.26 0.42
CA GLU A 16 7.38 28.08 1.66
C GLU A 16 6.18 27.15 1.44
N ALA A 17 5.38 27.37 0.40
CA ALA A 17 4.26 26.48 0.06
C ALA A 17 4.72 25.03 -0.20
N ILE A 18 5.82 24.83 -0.94
CA ILE A 18 6.39 23.48 -1.17
C ILE A 18 6.76 22.83 0.17
N ARG A 19 7.39 23.59 1.06
CA ARG A 19 7.81 23.11 2.37
C ARG A 19 6.60 22.72 3.23
N GLU A 20 5.57 23.55 3.29
CA GLU A 20 4.35 23.25 4.04
C GLU A 20 3.66 21.98 3.55
N HIS A 21 3.56 21.81 2.23
CA HIS A 21 3.05 20.58 1.62
C HIS A 21 3.90 19.36 2.01
N PHE A 22 5.23 19.48 1.91
CA PHE A 22 6.15 18.42 2.30
C PHE A 22 6.02 18.05 3.77
N ASP A 23 6.00 19.03 4.68
CA ASP A 23 5.92 18.79 6.13
C ASP A 23 4.60 18.08 6.49
N HIS A 24 3.49 18.44 5.82
CA HIS A 24 2.21 17.77 6.00
C HIS A 24 2.21 16.32 5.47
N GLU A 25 2.72 16.09 4.26
CA GLU A 25 2.83 14.74 3.70
C GLU A 25 3.77 13.85 4.52
N LEU A 26 4.84 14.43 5.07
CA LEU A 26 5.78 13.73 5.95
C LEU A 26 5.13 13.29 7.25
N ASP A 27 4.28 14.13 7.87
CA ASP A 27 3.49 13.74 9.05
C ASP A 27 2.57 12.55 8.73
N LEU A 28 1.81 12.66 7.63
CA LEU A 28 0.89 11.60 7.21
C LEU A 28 1.63 10.28 6.91
N ALA A 29 2.75 10.34 6.20
CA ALA A 29 3.57 9.17 5.89
C ALA A 29 4.17 8.53 7.14
N SER A 30 4.62 9.35 8.10
CA SER A 30 5.17 8.88 9.37
C SER A 30 4.10 8.17 10.20
N ARG A 31 2.89 8.73 10.27
CA ARG A 31 1.73 8.12 10.94
C ARG A 31 1.32 6.80 10.29
N HIS A 32 1.32 6.73 8.97
CA HIS A 32 1.05 5.49 8.23
C HIS A 32 2.09 4.40 8.56
N CYS A 33 3.38 4.75 8.51
CA CYS A 33 4.45 3.83 8.89
C CYS A 33 4.29 3.36 10.34
N ALA A 34 3.93 4.26 11.25
CA ALA A 34 3.73 3.92 12.66
C ALA A 34 2.57 2.94 12.87
N LEU A 35 1.42 3.20 12.21
CA LEU A 35 0.26 2.31 12.22
C LEU A 35 0.65 0.91 11.70
N VAL A 36 1.33 0.87 10.56
CA VAL A 36 1.73 -0.38 9.92
C VAL A 36 2.73 -1.16 10.79
N HIS A 37 3.77 -0.54 11.34
CA HIS A 37 4.87 -1.29 11.95
C HIS A 37 4.76 -1.47 13.46
N PHE A 38 4.09 -0.56 14.16
CA PHE A 38 4.08 -0.55 15.63
C PHE A 38 2.70 -0.75 16.25
N MET A 39 1.61 -0.44 15.54
CA MET A 39 0.25 -0.60 16.07
C MET A 39 -0.40 -1.88 15.58
N ASN A 40 -0.16 -2.25 14.33
CA ASN A 40 -0.60 -3.54 13.79
C ASN A 40 0.36 -4.64 14.23
N ARG A 41 -0.16 -5.87 14.44
CA ARG A 41 0.64 -7.09 14.69
C ARG A 41 1.45 -7.46 13.44
N HIS A 42 2.41 -6.61 13.09
CA HIS A 42 3.13 -6.62 11.83
C HIS A 42 3.83 -7.95 11.56
N ILE A 43 4.32 -8.60 12.61
CA ILE A 43 5.06 -9.86 12.55
C ILE A 43 4.13 -11.03 12.21
N ASP A 44 2.86 -10.96 12.59
CA ASP A 44 1.88 -12.05 12.42
C ASP A 44 1.11 -11.94 11.10
N ARG A 45 1.61 -11.16 10.15
CA ARG A 45 0.88 -10.88 8.90
C ARG A 45 0.88 -12.08 7.96
N PRO A 46 -0.21 -12.26 7.20
CA PRO A 46 -0.25 -13.27 6.16
C PRO A 46 0.82 -13.08 5.10
N ASP A 47 1.27 -14.19 4.54
CA ASP A 47 2.22 -14.19 3.42
C ASP A 47 1.66 -13.52 2.16
N SER A 48 0.33 -13.37 2.03
CA SER A 48 -0.31 -12.59 0.97
C SER A 48 -0.05 -11.09 1.04
N TYR A 49 0.53 -10.59 2.13
CA TYR A 49 0.85 -9.16 2.30
C TYR A 49 2.27 -8.83 1.81
N ARG A 50 3.01 -9.84 1.36
CA ARG A 50 4.39 -9.69 0.88
C ARG A 50 4.44 -8.98 -0.48
N SER A 51 5.66 -8.67 -0.91
CA SER A 51 5.91 -8.24 -2.29
C SER A 51 5.61 -9.40 -3.24
N VAL A 52 5.07 -9.13 -4.42
CA VAL A 52 4.77 -10.19 -5.41
C VAL A 52 6.01 -10.97 -5.85
N ASP A 53 7.19 -10.37 -5.74
CA ASP A 53 8.47 -10.98 -6.06
C ASP A 53 9.20 -11.59 -4.84
N ASP A 54 8.56 -11.61 -3.66
CA ASP A 54 9.06 -12.35 -2.49
C ASP A 54 8.78 -13.85 -2.69
N PRO A 55 9.76 -14.75 -2.52
CA PRO A 55 9.58 -16.20 -2.70
C PRO A 55 8.49 -16.83 -1.84
N LYS A 56 8.14 -16.19 -0.70
CA LYS A 56 7.07 -16.66 0.19
C LYS A 56 5.72 -16.05 -0.11
N TYR A 57 5.60 -15.18 -1.11
CA TYR A 57 4.31 -14.62 -1.49
C TYR A 57 3.34 -15.73 -1.88
N ARG A 58 2.09 -15.57 -1.45
CA ARG A 58 0.94 -16.35 -1.92
C ARG A 58 -0.22 -15.42 -2.24
N GLU A 59 -1.15 -15.86 -3.07
CA GLU A 59 -2.38 -15.11 -3.28
C GLU A 59 -3.22 -15.01 -1.99
N PRO A 60 -4.01 -13.93 -1.83
CA PRO A 60 -4.88 -13.77 -0.67
C PRO A 60 -6.08 -14.71 -0.73
N THR A 61 -6.56 -15.14 0.44
CA THR A 61 -7.79 -15.94 0.51
C THR A 61 -9.03 -15.04 0.48
N PRO A 62 -10.22 -15.58 0.13
CA PRO A 62 -11.47 -14.82 0.18
C PRO A 62 -11.78 -14.22 1.56
N GLU A 63 -11.38 -14.89 2.63
CA GLU A 63 -11.53 -14.42 4.02
C GLU A 63 -10.63 -13.21 4.29
N GLU A 64 -9.36 -13.27 3.86
CA GLU A 64 -8.43 -12.14 3.98
C GLU A 64 -8.90 -10.93 3.19
N ILE A 65 -9.41 -11.16 1.98
CA ILE A 65 -9.99 -10.12 1.13
C ILE A 65 -11.21 -9.50 1.82
N THR A 66 -12.07 -10.34 2.36
CA THR A 66 -13.30 -9.93 3.06
C THR A 66 -12.99 -9.06 4.27
N GLU A 67 -12.06 -9.49 5.11
CA GLU A 67 -11.64 -8.74 6.30
C GLU A 67 -11.18 -7.32 5.95
N VAL A 68 -10.30 -7.19 4.95
CA VAL A 68 -9.76 -5.88 4.54
C VAL A 68 -10.83 -5.00 3.91
N ILE A 69 -11.65 -5.56 3.01
CA ILE A 69 -12.70 -4.78 2.34
C ILE A 69 -13.75 -4.31 3.35
N ASP A 70 -14.12 -5.13 4.32
CA ASP A 70 -15.14 -4.77 5.30
C ASP A 70 -14.64 -3.69 6.27
N HIS A 71 -13.40 -3.80 6.76
CA HIS A 71 -12.81 -2.75 7.58
C HIS A 71 -12.73 -1.41 6.82
N LEU A 72 -12.29 -1.41 5.56
CA LEU A 72 -12.30 -0.20 4.72
C LEU A 72 -13.72 0.33 4.47
N ALA A 73 -14.69 -0.55 4.32
CA ALA A 73 -16.09 -0.18 4.12
C ALA A 73 -16.73 0.43 5.37
N GLU A 74 -16.30 0.05 6.57
CA GLU A 74 -16.73 0.69 7.83
C GLU A 74 -16.27 2.15 7.90
N VAL A 75 -15.07 2.45 7.39
CA VAL A 75 -14.50 3.81 7.41
C VAL A 75 -15.00 4.67 6.24
N HIS A 76 -15.10 4.10 5.03
CA HIS A 76 -15.32 4.86 3.81
C HIS A 76 -16.61 4.53 3.05
N SER A 77 -17.34 3.48 3.44
CA SER A 77 -18.37 2.78 2.63
C SER A 77 -17.79 1.97 1.46
N LEU A 78 -18.42 0.83 1.16
CA LEU A 78 -18.01 -0.07 0.09
C LEU A 78 -17.96 0.59 -1.30
N GLY A 79 -18.82 1.58 -1.55
CA GLY A 79 -18.85 2.33 -2.80
C GLY A 79 -17.64 3.25 -2.99
N VAL A 80 -17.09 3.81 -1.92
CA VAL A 80 -15.86 4.62 -1.98
C VAL A 80 -14.65 3.72 -2.19
N VAL A 81 -14.59 2.56 -1.52
CA VAL A 81 -13.54 1.56 -1.72
C VAL A 81 -13.46 1.15 -3.19
N ALA A 82 -14.59 0.89 -3.84
CA ALA A 82 -14.63 0.59 -5.27
C ALA A 82 -14.04 1.72 -6.13
N LYS A 83 -14.36 2.98 -5.81
CA LYS A 83 -13.84 4.17 -6.51
C LYS A 83 -12.34 4.35 -6.31
N GLN A 84 -11.81 4.08 -5.11
CA GLN A 84 -10.38 4.12 -4.82
C GLN A 84 -9.60 3.11 -5.67
N LEU A 85 -10.21 1.97 -5.99
CA LEU A 85 -9.65 0.98 -6.93
C LEU A 85 -9.91 1.31 -8.42
N GLY A 86 -10.55 2.44 -8.73
CA GLY A 86 -10.88 2.81 -10.10
C GLY A 86 -11.99 1.96 -10.73
N LEU A 87 -12.74 1.19 -9.95
CA LEU A 87 -13.84 0.34 -10.42
C LEU A 87 -15.04 1.22 -10.81
N LYS A 88 -15.13 1.55 -12.10
CA LYS A 88 -16.19 2.40 -12.67
C LYS A 88 -17.22 1.52 -13.36
N SER A 89 -18.22 1.03 -12.62
CA SER A 89 -19.39 0.35 -13.19
C SER A 89 -20.59 1.29 -13.19
N LYS A 90 -21.32 1.34 -14.32
CA LYS A 90 -22.54 2.17 -14.46
C LYS A 90 -23.73 1.63 -13.65
N SER A 91 -23.77 0.33 -13.37
CA SER A 91 -24.91 -0.33 -12.70
C SER A 91 -24.63 -0.70 -11.26
N ASN A 92 -23.46 -1.29 -10.98
CA ASN A 92 -23.07 -1.66 -9.62
C ASN A 92 -21.53 -1.62 -9.45
N PRO A 93 -20.97 -0.55 -8.86
CA PRO A 93 -19.52 -0.41 -8.67
C PRO A 93 -18.94 -1.40 -7.65
N THR A 94 -19.75 -1.98 -6.75
CA THR A 94 -19.28 -2.90 -5.71
C THR A 94 -19.33 -4.37 -6.13
N ARG A 95 -19.90 -4.68 -7.30
CA ARG A 95 -20.03 -6.06 -7.80
C ARG A 95 -18.68 -6.79 -7.85
N THR A 96 -17.63 -6.13 -8.33
CA THR A 96 -16.29 -6.74 -8.40
C THR A 96 -15.73 -7.03 -7.02
N LEU A 97 -15.92 -6.13 -6.05
CA LEU A 97 -15.51 -6.36 -4.66
C LEU A 97 -16.20 -7.60 -4.08
N ASN A 98 -17.51 -7.71 -4.26
CA ASN A 98 -18.28 -8.87 -3.77
C ASN A 98 -17.82 -10.19 -4.39
N ARG A 99 -17.41 -10.18 -5.67
CA ARG A 99 -16.87 -11.37 -6.36
C ARG A 99 -15.53 -11.80 -5.81
N TRP A 100 -14.67 -10.85 -5.45
CA TRP A 100 -13.41 -11.15 -4.79
C TRP A 100 -13.64 -11.69 -3.38
N LYS A 101 -14.56 -11.08 -2.62
CA LYS A 101 -14.96 -11.56 -1.28
C LYS A 101 -15.50 -12.98 -1.30
N SER A 102 -16.28 -13.34 -2.33
CA SER A 102 -16.86 -14.69 -2.45
C SER A 102 -15.91 -15.71 -3.08
N GLY A 103 -14.74 -15.29 -3.57
CA GLY A 103 -13.85 -16.15 -4.36
C GLY A 103 -14.40 -16.54 -5.74
N GLU A 104 -15.45 -15.87 -6.26
CA GLU A 104 -15.94 -16.09 -7.63
C GLU A 104 -14.84 -15.71 -8.64
N ASN A 105 -14.09 -14.63 -8.33
CA ASN A 105 -12.96 -14.17 -9.11
C ASN A 105 -11.73 -13.98 -8.22
N GLU A 106 -10.56 -14.21 -8.78
CA GLU A 106 -9.29 -13.82 -8.16
C GLU A 106 -9.12 -12.29 -8.17
N ILE A 107 -8.52 -11.76 -7.11
CA ILE A 107 -8.13 -10.35 -7.04
C ILE A 107 -6.73 -10.17 -7.65
N PRO A 108 -6.52 -9.22 -8.57
CA PRO A 108 -5.18 -8.93 -9.06
C PRO A 108 -4.28 -8.39 -7.94
N TYR A 109 -3.02 -8.81 -7.89
CA TYR A 109 -2.04 -8.35 -6.89
C TYR A 109 -2.02 -6.83 -6.71
N ALA A 110 -2.07 -6.07 -7.81
CA ALA A 110 -2.04 -4.61 -7.74
C ALA A 110 -3.25 -4.01 -6.99
N ALA A 111 -4.44 -4.59 -7.17
CA ALA A 111 -5.64 -4.18 -6.46
C ALA A 111 -5.56 -4.59 -4.98
N TRP A 112 -5.11 -5.82 -4.71
CA TRP A 112 -4.89 -6.31 -3.35
C TRP A 112 -3.89 -5.45 -2.58
N ARG A 113 -2.75 -5.15 -3.20
CA ARG A 113 -1.71 -4.31 -2.61
C ARG A 113 -2.23 -2.92 -2.30
N LEU A 114 -3.01 -2.32 -3.19
CA LEU A 114 -3.61 -1.02 -2.97
C LEU A 114 -4.59 -1.04 -1.78
N LEU A 115 -5.44 -2.06 -1.66
CA LEU A 115 -6.33 -2.23 -0.49
C LEU A 115 -5.52 -2.29 0.80
N LEU A 116 -4.47 -3.12 0.86
CA LEU A 116 -3.61 -3.21 2.05
C LEU A 116 -2.91 -1.89 2.41
N VAL A 117 -2.52 -1.10 1.41
CA VAL A 117 -1.93 0.23 1.64
C VAL A 117 -2.99 1.20 2.18
N LEU A 118 -4.17 1.24 1.57
CA LEU A 118 -5.27 2.09 2.03
C LEU A 118 -5.70 1.74 3.46
N ASP A 119 -5.65 0.45 3.80
CA ASP A 119 -6.07 -0.06 5.10
C ASP A 119 -5.01 0.05 6.22
N GLY A 120 -3.84 0.62 5.93
CA GLY A 120 -2.78 0.71 6.96
C GLY A 120 -2.11 -0.63 7.27
N ARG A 121 -2.27 -1.63 6.41
CA ARG A 121 -1.71 -2.98 6.61
C ARG A 121 -0.34 -3.16 5.99
N VAL A 122 0.06 -2.36 5.01
CA VAL A 122 1.41 -2.42 4.43
C VAL A 122 1.92 -1.05 4.01
N VAL A 123 3.24 -0.88 4.00
CA VAL A 123 3.92 0.26 3.34
C VAL A 123 4.45 -0.21 1.98
N GLN A 124 4.31 0.61 0.95
CA GLN A 124 4.90 0.34 -0.35
C GLN A 124 6.37 0.77 -0.38
N VAL A 125 7.30 -0.15 -0.06
CA VAL A 125 8.74 0.16 0.04
C VAL A 125 9.57 -0.29 -1.17
N ASN A 126 9.09 -1.28 -1.95
CA ASN A 126 9.88 -1.91 -3.04
C ASN A 126 9.80 -1.19 -4.41
N ARG A 127 9.30 0.04 -4.48
CA ARG A 127 9.10 0.78 -5.75
C ARG A 127 10.26 1.73 -6.08
N ILE A 128 11.07 2.08 -5.09
CA ILE A 128 12.26 2.89 -5.30
C ILE A 128 13.41 1.88 -5.44
N PRO A 129 13.89 1.61 -6.66
CA PRO A 129 15.06 0.75 -6.80
C PRO A 129 16.22 1.43 -6.08
N ASP A 130 16.81 0.72 -5.12
CA ASP A 130 18.15 1.05 -4.68
C ASP A 130 19.07 0.97 -5.90
N GLY A 131 20.01 1.91 -6.03
CA GLY A 131 20.84 2.07 -7.23
C GLY A 131 21.64 0.82 -7.63
N ASP A 132 21.70 -0.16 -6.74
CA ASP A 132 22.51 -1.37 -6.82
C ASP A 132 21.72 -2.59 -7.30
N GLY A 133 20.42 -2.44 -7.62
CA GLY A 133 19.58 -3.51 -8.18
C GLY A 133 19.19 -4.62 -7.19
N VAL A 134 19.61 -4.51 -5.93
CA VAL A 134 19.28 -5.45 -4.86
C VAL A 134 17.78 -5.44 -4.58
N LYS A 135 17.19 -6.63 -4.45
CA LYS A 135 15.80 -6.80 -4.06
C LYS A 135 15.64 -6.54 -2.57
N SER A 136 14.69 -5.68 -2.20
CA SER A 136 14.50 -5.26 -0.80
C SER A 136 14.14 -6.42 0.15
N TRP A 137 13.64 -7.54 -0.38
CA TRP A 137 13.34 -8.76 0.40
C TRP A 137 14.57 -9.66 0.63
N ALA A 138 15.66 -9.52 -0.13
CA ALA A 138 16.82 -10.43 -0.10
C ALA A 138 17.48 -10.50 1.29
N LYS A 139 17.58 -9.36 1.97
CA LYS A 139 18.15 -9.24 3.33
C LYS A 139 17.48 -10.14 4.39
N TYR A 140 16.27 -10.66 4.14
CA TYR A 140 15.56 -11.53 5.07
C TYR A 140 15.83 -13.02 4.85
N TYR A 141 16.56 -13.37 3.79
CA TYR A 141 16.83 -14.75 3.38
C TYR A 141 18.32 -15.07 3.27
N GLU A 142 19.18 -14.07 3.12
CA GLU A 142 20.64 -14.23 2.95
C GLU A 142 21.42 -14.67 4.20
N ASN A 143 20.76 -14.92 5.34
CA ASN A 143 21.39 -15.38 6.59
C ASN A 143 20.86 -16.73 7.09
N LYS A 144 20.50 -17.66 6.19
CA LYS A 144 20.04 -19.00 6.60
C LYS A 144 21.10 -20.12 6.56
N ASP A 145 22.31 -19.79 6.16
CA ASP A 145 23.46 -20.69 6.20
C ASP A 145 24.51 -20.15 7.18
N ASN A 146 24.32 -20.40 8.48
CA ASN A 146 25.35 -20.46 9.52
C ASN A 146 24.84 -21.27 10.71
#